data_AF-A0A4U8UEU4-F1
#
_entry.id   AF-A0A4U8UEU4-F1
#
_cell.length_a   1.000
_cell.length_b   1.000
_cell.length_c   1.000
_cell.angle_alpha   90.00
_cell.angle_beta   90.00
_cell.angle_gamma   90.00
#
_symmetry.space_group_name_H-M   'P 1'
#
loop_
_entity.id
_entity.type
_entity.pdbx_description
1 polymer ?
#
loop_
_entity_poly.entity_id
_entity_poly.type
_entity_poly.pdbx_seq_one_letter_code
_entity_poly.pdbx_strand_id
1 'polypeptide(L)'
;MNRTKCNRLKRRRGFGGLRGGGGKRGATSRADEVKPVIRKFKPPCPPLKEKTNNTESTHNEAGESEAPFTIPNSWAWVKLGDICEIFTGATPKTSNAENFGDFIPFLNPGDIDNNGNVIYSNRGLTEKGLKEARKIEANSILVVCIGGLIGKACLVDRECTCNQQINVAKPLFAEATLLYYFINSTYFQSTIKANSTGTATPIINKNLFEQILIPLPPLQEQEYIVQTLDTLFTLKKGLRIE
;
A
#
# COMPACT_ATOMS: atom_id res chain seq x y z
N MET A 1 47.50 -13.66 25.94
CA MET A 1 47.63 -12.63 27.01
C MET A 1 46.89 -11.40 26.48
N ASN A 2 45.85 -10.82 27.07
CA ASN A 2 45.31 -10.82 28.41
C ASN A 2 43.77 -10.91 28.40
N ARG A 3 43.25 -11.67 29.36
CA ARG A 3 41.85 -11.74 29.79
C ARG A 3 41.63 -10.73 30.92
N THR A 4 40.51 -10.03 30.93
CA THR A 4 39.97 -9.37 32.14
C THR A 4 38.45 -9.51 32.11
N LYS A 5 37.91 -10.57 32.75
CA LYS A 5 37.08 -10.55 33.99
C LYS A 5 36.02 -9.44 33.99
N CYS A 6 34.75 -9.77 33.76
CA CYS A 6 33.77 -10.31 34.73
C CYS A 6 33.34 -9.28 35.78
N ASN A 7 32.08 -8.80 35.69
CA ASN A 7 31.26 -8.67 36.88
C ASN A 7 29.77 -8.90 36.61
N ARG A 8 29.21 -9.68 37.52
CA ARG A 8 27.88 -10.29 37.53
C ARG A 8 27.22 -9.75 38.79
N LEU A 9 26.11 -9.02 38.69
CA LEU A 9 25.25 -8.76 39.85
C LEU A 9 23.90 -9.47 39.67
N LYS A 10 23.58 -10.28 40.68
CA LYS A 10 22.34 -11.05 40.84
C LYS A 10 21.34 -10.26 41.69
N ARG A 11 20.07 -10.31 41.26
CA ARG A 11 18.82 -10.57 42.02
C ARG A 11 18.34 -9.61 43.13
N ARG A 12 17.06 -9.22 43.02
CA ARG A 12 15.91 -9.43 43.96
C ARG A 12 14.65 -8.80 43.31
N ARG A 13 13.63 -9.53 42.83
CA ARG A 13 12.43 -10.13 43.47
C ARG A 13 11.64 -9.21 44.43
N GLY A 14 10.38 -8.95 44.05
CA GLY A 14 9.23 -8.51 44.86
C GLY A 14 8.07 -8.19 43.90
N PHE A 15 7.19 -9.12 43.53
CA PHE A 15 5.89 -9.44 44.16
C PHE A 15 5.08 -8.22 44.62
N GLY A 16 3.99 -7.96 43.89
CA GLY A 16 2.95 -6.99 44.22
C GLY A 16 1.80 -7.17 43.23
N GLY A 17 0.91 -8.11 43.51
CA GLY A 17 -0.30 -8.33 42.73
C GLY A 17 -1.37 -7.32 43.11
N LEU A 18 -2.09 -6.81 42.09
CA LEU A 18 -3.41 -6.22 42.25
C LEU A 18 -4.31 -6.71 41.12
N ARG A 19 -5.35 -7.43 41.51
CA ARG A 19 -6.51 -7.79 40.70
C ARG A 19 -7.28 -6.52 40.35
N GLY A 20 -7.68 -6.38 39.10
CA GLY A 20 -8.68 -5.42 38.65
C GLY A 20 -9.36 -5.97 37.42
N GLY A 21 -10.57 -6.51 37.60
CA GLY A 21 -11.41 -7.01 36.52
C GLY A 21 -11.90 -5.88 35.61
N GLY A 22 -12.11 -6.20 34.34
CA GLY A 22 -12.66 -5.26 33.37
C GLY A 22 -12.84 -5.91 32.00
N GLY A 23 -14.03 -6.44 31.77
CA GLY A 23 -14.70 -6.62 30.48
C GLY A 23 -13.85 -6.99 29.26
N LYS A 24 -13.90 -8.27 28.89
CA LYS A 24 -13.70 -8.71 27.49
C LYS A 24 -14.71 -7.97 26.60
N ARG A 25 -14.26 -6.97 25.85
CA ARG A 25 -14.89 -6.57 24.59
C ARG A 25 -13.98 -7.06 23.49
N GLY A 26 -14.33 -8.21 22.91
CA GLY A 26 -13.66 -8.72 21.73
C GLY A 26 -13.83 -7.70 20.61
N ALA A 27 -12.75 -6.98 20.30
CA ALA A 27 -12.65 -6.28 19.05
C ALA A 27 -12.51 -7.35 17.97
N THR A 28 -13.62 -7.69 17.31
CA THR A 28 -13.56 -8.37 16.02
C THR A 28 -12.80 -7.44 15.09
N SER A 29 -11.60 -7.84 14.71
CA SER A 29 -10.77 -7.06 13.81
C SER A 29 -11.49 -6.98 12.46
N ARG A 30 -11.40 -5.83 11.78
CA ARG A 30 -11.94 -5.65 10.42
C ARG A 30 -11.39 -6.69 9.41
N ALA A 31 -10.31 -7.38 9.77
CA ALA A 31 -9.76 -8.52 9.02
C ALA A 31 -10.63 -9.79 9.06
N ASP A 32 -11.56 -9.91 10.02
CA ASP A 32 -12.45 -11.08 10.13
C ASP A 32 -13.67 -10.99 9.21
N GLU A 33 -14.08 -9.78 8.80
CA GLU A 33 -15.21 -9.55 7.88
C GLU A 33 -14.84 -9.64 6.39
N VAL A 34 -13.54 -9.55 6.03
CA VAL A 34 -13.06 -9.67 4.64
C VAL A 34 -12.90 -11.14 4.20
N LYS A 35 -12.90 -12.08 5.16
CA LYS A 35 -12.74 -13.53 4.92
C LYS A 35 -13.75 -14.18 3.96
N PRO A 36 -15.01 -13.72 3.77
CA PRO A 36 -15.94 -14.38 2.85
C PRO A 36 -15.73 -13.98 1.38
N VAL A 37 -15.16 -12.80 1.09
CA VAL A 37 -15.09 -12.27 -0.29
C VAL A 37 -14.01 -13.00 -1.11
N ILE A 38 -12.92 -13.42 -0.46
CA ILE A 38 -11.74 -13.99 -1.13
C ILE A 38 -11.73 -15.53 -1.12
N ARG A 39 -12.58 -16.17 -0.28
CA ARG A 39 -12.66 -17.65 -0.18
C ARG A 39 -13.32 -18.37 -1.37
N LYS A 40 -13.76 -17.64 -2.41
CA LYS A 40 -14.35 -18.25 -3.62
C LYS A 40 -13.41 -18.43 -4.80
N PHE A 41 -12.15 -18.01 -4.73
CA PHE A 41 -11.19 -18.21 -5.82
C PHE A 41 -10.33 -19.46 -5.59
N LYS A 42 -10.95 -20.63 -5.74
CA LYS A 42 -10.25 -21.92 -5.93
C LYS A 42 -10.32 -22.27 -7.41
N PRO A 43 -9.22 -22.61 -8.10
CA PRO A 43 -9.22 -22.69 -9.55
C PRO A 43 -9.93 -23.96 -10.04
N PRO A 44 -10.69 -23.91 -11.14
CA PRO A 44 -10.77 -25.01 -12.07
C PRO A 44 -9.71 -24.80 -13.15
N CYS A 45 -8.59 -25.49 -13.07
CA CYS A 45 -7.89 -25.90 -14.29
C CYS A 45 -8.41 -27.28 -14.68
N PRO A 46 -9.00 -27.42 -15.88
CA PRO A 46 -8.40 -28.31 -16.90
C PRO A 46 -8.55 -27.75 -18.34
N PRO A 47 -7.98 -28.41 -19.38
CA PRO A 47 -7.29 -27.75 -20.49
C PRO A 47 -8.21 -27.10 -21.52
N LEU A 48 -7.66 -26.08 -22.18
CA LEU A 48 -8.23 -25.41 -23.36
C LEU A 48 -8.73 -26.42 -24.40
N LYS A 49 -10.06 -26.47 -24.56
CA LYS A 49 -10.72 -26.87 -25.80
C LYS A 49 -11.79 -25.83 -26.12
N GLU A 50 -11.68 -25.27 -27.31
CA GLU A 50 -12.70 -24.40 -27.90
C GLU A 50 -14.04 -25.15 -28.02
N LYS A 51 -15.14 -24.53 -27.57
CA LYS A 51 -16.29 -24.09 -28.40
C LYS A 51 -17.58 -23.90 -27.59
N THR A 52 -18.35 -22.94 -28.12
CA THR A 52 -19.82 -22.76 -28.12
C THR A 52 -20.55 -22.16 -26.92
N ASN A 53 -21.30 -21.10 -27.27
CA ASN A 53 -22.28 -20.34 -26.52
C ASN A 53 -23.30 -21.23 -25.78
N ASN A 54 -23.65 -20.85 -24.54
CA ASN A 54 -25.04 -20.51 -24.20
C ASN A 54 -25.13 -19.85 -22.82
N THR A 55 -26.09 -18.94 -22.76
CA THR A 55 -26.55 -18.13 -21.64
C THR A 55 -26.91 -18.93 -20.40
N GLU A 56 -26.57 -18.40 -19.22
CA GLU A 56 -27.50 -18.34 -18.08
C GLU A 56 -27.01 -17.30 -17.06
N SER A 57 -27.85 -16.29 -16.85
CA SER A 57 -27.64 -15.20 -15.90
C SER A 57 -28.04 -15.65 -14.51
N THR A 58 -27.22 -15.36 -13.50
CA THR A 58 -27.73 -15.26 -12.11
C THR A 58 -27.15 -14.03 -11.42
N HIS A 59 -28.06 -13.33 -10.77
CA HIS A 59 -27.96 -12.00 -10.17
C HIS A 59 -26.78 -11.82 -9.21
N ASN A 60 -26.17 -10.64 -9.26
CA ASN A 60 -25.55 -10.01 -8.10
C ASN A 60 -26.17 -8.62 -7.93
N GLU A 61 -27.12 -8.51 -7.00
CA GLU A 61 -27.60 -7.22 -6.51
C GLU A 61 -26.60 -6.67 -5.47
N ALA A 62 -25.83 -5.67 -5.87
CA ALA A 62 -25.26 -4.65 -5.00
C ALA A 62 -24.87 -3.45 -5.87
N GLY A 63 -25.65 -2.36 -5.79
CA GLY A 63 -25.47 -1.06 -6.45
C GLY A 63 -24.38 -1.00 -7.52
N GLU A 64 -24.77 -1.19 -8.78
CA GLU A 64 -23.88 -1.13 -9.93
C GLU A 64 -23.30 0.28 -10.06
N SER A 65 -22.15 0.51 -9.43
CA SER A 65 -21.15 1.40 -9.98
C SER A 65 -20.83 0.84 -11.35
N GLU A 66 -21.24 1.51 -12.43
CA GLU A 66 -20.91 1.11 -13.80
C GLU A 66 -19.42 0.79 -13.87
N ALA A 67 -19.11 -0.47 -14.23
CA ALA A 67 -17.74 -0.92 -14.37
C ALA A 67 -17.03 0.01 -15.37
N PRO A 68 -15.87 0.58 -15.03
CA PRO A 68 -15.22 1.61 -15.87
C PRO A 68 -14.92 1.13 -17.29
N PHE A 69 -14.66 -0.17 -17.44
CA PHE A 69 -14.48 -0.86 -18.72
C PHE A 69 -14.62 -2.38 -18.52
N THR A 70 -14.74 -3.11 -19.63
CA THR A 70 -14.84 -4.58 -19.63
C THR A 70 -13.52 -5.23 -19.22
N ILE A 71 -13.58 -6.19 -18.29
CA ILE A 71 -12.45 -6.98 -17.81
C ILE A 71 -12.68 -8.46 -18.12
N PRO A 72 -11.64 -9.32 -18.13
CA PRO A 72 -11.82 -10.76 -18.26
C PRO A 72 -12.74 -11.32 -17.18
N ASN A 73 -13.52 -12.36 -17.50
CA ASN A 73 -14.44 -13.01 -16.56
C ASN A 73 -13.74 -13.61 -15.32
N SER A 74 -12.43 -13.86 -15.39
CA SER A 74 -11.64 -14.32 -14.26
C SER A 74 -11.29 -13.21 -13.25
N TRP A 75 -11.45 -11.94 -13.63
CA TRP A 75 -11.09 -10.78 -12.82
C TRP A 75 -12.31 -10.23 -12.08
N ALA A 76 -12.06 -9.46 -11.03
CA ALA A 76 -13.10 -8.78 -10.27
C ALA A 76 -12.78 -7.29 -10.09
N TRP A 77 -13.80 -6.43 -10.18
CA TRP A 77 -13.70 -5.05 -9.72
C TRP A 77 -13.78 -5.01 -8.19
N VAL A 78 -12.77 -4.44 -7.55
CA VAL A 78 -12.69 -4.27 -6.09
C VAL A 78 -12.32 -2.83 -5.75
N LYS A 79 -12.66 -2.36 -4.55
CA LYS A 79 -12.17 -1.05 -4.08
C LYS A 79 -10.74 -1.19 -3.57
N LEU A 80 -9.91 -0.17 -3.77
CA LEU A 80 -8.54 -0.15 -3.26
C LEU A 80 -8.47 -0.43 -1.75
N GLY A 81 -9.41 0.14 -0.97
CA GLY A 81 -9.50 -0.06 0.47
C GLY A 81 -9.95 -1.48 0.91
N ASP A 82 -10.46 -2.31 0.00
CA ASP A 82 -10.81 -3.71 0.28
C ASP A 82 -9.59 -4.63 0.20
N ILE A 83 -8.58 -4.24 -0.59
CA ILE A 83 -7.37 -5.04 -0.85
C ILE A 83 -6.11 -4.48 -0.21
N CYS A 84 -6.17 -3.28 0.37
CA CYS A 84 -5.06 -2.59 1.02
C CYS A 84 -5.46 -2.05 2.39
N GLU A 85 -4.49 -2.02 3.31
CA GLU A 85 -4.54 -1.11 4.44
C GLU A 85 -4.13 0.29 3.95
N ILE A 86 -5.06 1.23 4.00
CA ILE A 86 -4.85 2.61 3.54
C ILE A 86 -4.70 3.53 4.74
N PHE A 87 -3.62 4.30 4.76
CA PHE A 87 -3.38 5.31 5.78
C PHE A 87 -2.56 6.48 5.25
N THR A 88 -2.66 7.63 5.90
CA THR A 88 -1.90 8.83 5.53
C THR A 88 -0.62 8.92 6.36
N GLY A 89 0.44 9.45 5.76
CA GLY A 89 1.66 9.82 6.47
C GLY A 89 1.42 10.79 7.63
N ALA A 90 2.41 10.92 8.50
CA ALA A 90 2.33 11.78 9.68
C ALA A 90 3.65 12.53 9.84
N THR A 91 3.55 13.86 9.93
CA THR A 91 4.70 14.73 10.13
C THR A 91 4.84 15.03 11.61
N PRO A 92 5.97 14.67 12.24
CA PRO A 92 6.24 15.07 13.63
C PRO A 92 6.36 16.58 13.73
N LYS A 93 6.22 17.15 14.93
CA LYS A 93 6.32 18.61 15.11
C LYS A 93 7.63 19.15 14.54
N THR A 94 7.52 19.95 13.48
CA THR A 94 8.66 20.53 12.76
C THR A 94 9.44 21.54 13.60
N SER A 95 8.79 22.17 14.57
CA SER A 95 9.43 23.08 15.52
C SER A 95 10.38 22.39 16.50
N ASN A 96 10.26 21.07 16.70
CA ASN A 96 11.13 20.31 17.58
C ASN A 96 12.25 19.64 16.75
N ALA A 97 13.42 20.28 16.71
CA ALA A 97 14.57 19.79 15.96
C ALA A 97 15.06 18.38 16.37
N GLU A 98 14.79 17.95 17.60
CA GLU A 98 15.15 16.60 18.08
C GLU A 98 14.33 15.48 17.41
N ASN A 99 13.22 15.81 16.75
CA ASN A 99 12.42 14.84 16.00
C ASN A 99 13.12 14.41 14.69
N PHE A 100 14.08 15.18 14.21
CA PHE A 100 14.75 14.95 12.93
C PHE A 100 16.16 14.43 13.13
N GLY A 101 16.60 13.48 12.30
CA GLY A 101 17.87 12.76 12.44
C GLY A 101 18.13 11.87 11.22
N ASP A 102 18.76 10.74 11.44
CA ASP A 102 19.18 9.78 10.41
C ASP A 102 18.73 8.34 10.73
N PHE A 103 17.86 8.14 11.73
CA PHE A 103 17.42 6.82 12.16
C PHE A 103 16.48 6.14 11.15
N ILE A 104 15.51 6.88 10.59
CA ILE A 104 14.59 6.36 9.57
C ILE A 104 14.27 7.42 8.51
N PRO A 105 14.22 7.08 7.21
CA PRO A 105 13.89 8.05 6.16
C PRO A 105 12.51 8.70 6.36
N PHE A 106 12.41 10.00 6.07
CA PHE A 106 11.17 10.77 6.06
C PHE A 106 10.92 11.35 4.66
N LEU A 107 10.08 10.66 3.88
CA LEU A 107 9.87 10.96 2.47
C LEU A 107 8.82 12.06 2.28
N ASN A 108 9.16 13.06 1.47
CA ASN A 108 8.28 14.14 1.05
C ASN A 108 7.80 13.92 -0.39
N PRO A 109 6.71 14.60 -0.83
CA PRO A 109 6.20 14.45 -2.20
C PRO A 109 7.24 14.70 -3.29
N GLY A 110 8.18 15.64 -3.04
CA GLY A 110 9.26 15.98 -3.96
C GLY A 110 10.34 14.91 -4.10
N ASP A 111 10.44 13.98 -3.13
CA ASP A 111 11.44 12.91 -3.14
C ASP A 111 11.05 11.77 -4.09
N ILE A 112 9.80 11.77 -4.60
CA ILE A 112 9.30 10.80 -5.57
C ILE A 112 9.44 11.40 -6.98
N ASP A 113 10.26 10.77 -7.83
CA ASP A 113 10.43 11.20 -9.22
C ASP A 113 9.27 10.74 -10.13
N ASN A 114 9.31 11.11 -11.41
CA ASN A 114 8.26 10.74 -12.37
C ASN A 114 8.30 9.26 -12.79
N ASN A 115 9.37 8.55 -12.46
CA ASN A 115 9.55 7.12 -12.73
C ASN A 115 9.25 6.27 -11.49
N GLY A 116 8.81 6.89 -10.38
CA GLY A 116 8.55 6.25 -9.10
C GLY A 116 9.80 5.85 -8.33
N ASN A 117 10.97 6.38 -8.67
CA ASN A 117 12.17 6.26 -7.85
C ASN A 117 12.12 7.24 -6.69
N VAL A 118 12.71 6.84 -5.56
CA VAL A 118 12.91 7.71 -4.41
C VAL A 118 14.30 8.36 -4.51
N ILE A 119 14.33 9.67 -4.76
CA ILE A 119 15.53 10.51 -4.72
C ILE A 119 15.54 11.21 -3.38
N TYR A 120 16.27 10.65 -2.42
CA TYR A 120 16.26 11.10 -1.04
C TYR A 120 17.63 11.58 -0.59
N SER A 121 17.71 12.88 -0.27
CA SER A 121 18.87 13.54 0.34
C SER A 121 18.50 14.34 1.60
N ASN A 122 17.25 14.24 2.05
CA ASN A 122 16.71 15.00 3.16
C ASN A 122 17.07 14.36 4.51
N ARG A 123 16.86 15.12 5.59
CA ARG A 123 16.96 14.61 6.96
C ARG A 123 15.80 13.64 7.23
N GLY A 124 16.11 12.53 7.92
CA GLY A 124 15.13 11.56 8.39
C GLY A 124 14.55 11.94 9.75
N LEU A 125 13.91 10.98 10.41
CA LEU A 125 13.47 11.12 11.80
C LEU A 125 14.46 10.44 12.75
N THR A 126 14.47 10.89 14.00
CA THR A 126 15.03 10.14 15.13
C THR A 126 14.03 9.10 15.63
N GLU A 127 14.43 8.22 16.55
CA GLU A 127 13.49 7.37 17.30
C GLU A 127 12.40 8.17 18.02
N LYS A 128 12.73 9.38 18.50
CA LYS A 128 11.76 10.28 19.13
C LYS A 128 10.74 10.78 18.10
N GLY A 129 11.21 11.26 16.95
CA GLY A 129 10.33 11.72 15.87
C GLY A 129 9.43 10.62 15.33
N LEU A 130 9.93 9.38 15.25
CA LEU A 130 9.15 8.23 14.81
C LEU A 130 7.91 7.97 15.70
N LYS A 131 7.96 8.29 16.99
CA LYS A 131 6.81 8.13 17.91
C LYS A 131 5.65 9.08 17.59
N GLU A 132 5.92 10.17 16.87
CA GLU A 132 4.93 11.13 16.38
C GLU A 132 4.56 10.87 14.90
N ALA A 133 5.25 9.94 14.24
CA ALA A 133 5.05 9.59 12.84
C ALA A 133 4.43 8.18 12.70
N ARG A 134 4.29 7.72 11.46
CA ARG A 134 3.85 6.35 11.15
C ARG A 134 4.96 5.63 10.40
N LYS A 135 5.42 4.51 10.97
CA LYS A 135 6.35 3.60 10.32
C LYS A 135 5.64 2.89 9.15
N ILE A 136 6.33 2.81 8.02
CA ILE A 136 5.87 2.19 6.78
C ILE A 136 6.82 1.04 6.49
N GLU A 137 6.25 -0.13 6.19
CA GLU A 137 7.01 -1.34 5.85
C GLU A 137 7.34 -1.34 4.36
N ALA A 138 8.41 -2.06 3.99
CA ALA A 138 8.71 -2.35 2.60
C ALA A 138 7.53 -3.04 1.90
N ASN A 139 7.48 -2.95 0.57
CA ASN A 139 6.37 -3.39 -0.29
C ASN A 139 5.06 -2.62 -0.10
N SER A 140 5.11 -1.46 0.55
CA SER A 140 4.00 -0.49 0.54
C SER A 140 4.12 0.44 -0.66
N ILE A 141 3.00 0.95 -1.17
CA ILE A 141 2.98 1.96 -2.23
C ILE A 141 2.68 3.31 -1.60
N LEU A 142 3.56 4.28 -1.81
CA LEU A 142 3.32 5.69 -1.48
C LEU A 142 2.65 6.37 -2.67
N VAL A 143 1.62 7.17 -2.42
CA VAL A 143 0.93 7.96 -3.44
C VAL A 143 0.73 9.38 -2.93
N VAL A 144 1.23 10.36 -3.70
CA VAL A 144 1.01 11.77 -3.40
C VAL A 144 -0.44 12.12 -3.69
N CYS A 145 -1.17 12.59 -2.68
CA CYS A 145 -2.60 12.88 -2.78
C CYS A 145 -2.95 14.37 -2.63
N ILE A 146 -1.95 15.22 -2.33
CA ILE A 146 -2.15 16.66 -2.09
C ILE A 146 -1.07 17.47 -2.81
N GLY A 147 -1.49 18.47 -3.59
CA GLY A 147 -0.61 19.46 -4.23
C GLY A 147 -0.23 19.11 -5.67
N GLY A 148 0.64 19.92 -6.27
CA GLY A 148 0.95 19.85 -7.71
C GLY A 148 1.62 18.55 -8.18
N LEU A 149 2.06 17.68 -7.26
CA LEU A 149 2.66 16.38 -7.53
C LEU A 149 1.66 15.22 -7.36
N ILE A 150 0.35 15.51 -7.29
CA ILE A 150 -0.71 14.51 -7.12
C ILE A 150 -0.60 13.37 -8.13
N GLY A 151 -0.78 12.14 -7.65
CA GLY A 151 -0.71 10.91 -8.45
C GLY A 151 0.68 10.29 -8.55
N LYS A 152 1.76 11.03 -8.23
CA LYS A 152 3.10 10.43 -8.14
C LYS A 152 3.11 9.30 -7.13
N ALA A 153 3.72 8.17 -7.49
CA ALA A 153 3.76 7.00 -6.65
C ALA A 153 5.12 6.29 -6.68
N CYS A 154 5.49 5.66 -5.56
CA CYS A 154 6.65 4.76 -5.48
C CYS A 154 6.30 3.50 -4.69
N LEU A 155 6.87 2.37 -5.11
CA LEU A 155 6.91 1.15 -4.31
C LEU A 155 8.16 1.22 -3.42
N VAL A 156 7.97 1.22 -2.10
CA VAL A 156 9.11 1.33 -1.18
C VAL A 156 9.78 -0.02 -0.95
N ASP A 157 11.09 -0.05 -1.06
CA ASP A 157 11.95 -1.23 -0.90
C ASP A 157 12.50 -1.38 0.53
N ARG A 158 12.17 -0.45 1.43
CA ARG A 158 12.71 -0.35 2.78
C ARG A 158 11.69 0.23 3.75
N GLU A 159 11.97 0.11 5.04
CA GLU A 159 11.20 0.81 6.06
C GLU A 159 11.41 2.33 5.96
N CYS A 160 10.33 3.09 6.04
CA CYS A 160 10.39 4.55 5.97
C CYS A 160 9.23 5.20 6.74
N THR A 161 9.17 6.51 6.67
CA THR A 161 8.03 7.34 7.07
C THR A 161 7.77 8.36 5.96
N CYS A 162 6.60 8.99 5.95
CA CYS A 162 6.29 10.00 4.93
C CYS A 162 5.45 11.15 5.46
N ASN A 163 5.49 12.25 4.70
CA ASN A 163 4.71 13.47 4.92
C ASN A 163 3.18 13.22 4.83
N GLN A 164 2.39 14.04 5.51
CA GLN A 164 0.92 14.01 5.49
C GLN A 164 0.25 14.24 4.12
N GLN A 165 1.00 14.71 3.11
CA GLN A 165 0.52 14.83 1.74
C GLN A 165 0.50 13.49 0.98
N ILE A 166 1.04 12.43 1.58
CA ILE A 166 1.19 11.11 0.97
C ILE A 166 0.26 10.12 1.67
N ASN A 167 -0.56 9.43 0.89
CA ASN A 167 -1.25 8.22 1.33
C ASN A 167 -0.37 7.00 1.06
N VAL A 168 -0.51 6.00 1.91
CA VAL A 168 0.15 4.71 1.84
C VAL A 168 -0.91 3.66 1.54
N ALA A 169 -0.69 2.88 0.49
CA ALA A 169 -1.42 1.65 0.21
C ALA A 169 -0.52 0.47 0.54
N LYS A 170 -0.78 -0.18 1.68
CA LYS A 170 -0.10 -1.41 2.07
C LYS A 170 -0.93 -2.60 1.56
N PRO A 171 -0.46 -3.36 0.56
CA PRO A 171 -1.22 -4.48 0.01
C PRO A 171 -1.48 -5.56 1.06
N LEU A 172 -2.70 -6.08 1.09
CA LEU A 172 -3.11 -7.23 1.93
C LEU A 172 -3.49 -8.44 1.08
N PHE A 173 -4.09 -8.22 -0.09
CA PHE A 173 -4.66 -9.26 -0.95
C PHE A 173 -4.29 -9.10 -2.44
N ALA A 174 -3.25 -8.33 -2.72
CA ALA A 174 -2.73 -8.11 -4.06
C ALA A 174 -1.20 -8.16 -4.05
N GLU A 175 -0.60 -8.56 -5.17
CA GLU A 175 0.83 -8.43 -5.38
C GLU A 175 1.20 -6.94 -5.49
N ALA A 176 2.23 -6.53 -4.75
CA ALA A 176 2.57 -5.12 -4.54
C ALA A 176 3.05 -4.43 -5.83
N THR A 177 3.82 -5.15 -6.65
CA THR A 177 4.36 -4.68 -7.92
C THR A 177 3.26 -4.47 -8.95
N LEU A 178 2.30 -5.39 -9.06
CA LEU A 178 1.11 -5.27 -9.88
C LEU A 178 0.30 -4.04 -9.44
N LEU A 179 0.06 -3.89 -8.14
CA LEU A 179 -0.69 -2.76 -7.62
C LEU A 179 0.03 -1.43 -7.92
N TYR A 180 1.35 -1.40 -7.76
CA TYR A 180 2.17 -0.25 -8.14
C TYR A 180 2.04 0.08 -9.64
N TYR A 181 2.07 -0.92 -10.53
CA TYR A 181 1.84 -0.69 -11.96
C TYR A 181 0.42 -0.20 -12.25
N PHE A 182 -0.57 -0.73 -11.55
CA PHE A 182 -1.95 -0.27 -11.69
C PHE A 182 -2.12 1.19 -11.25
N ILE A 183 -1.52 1.58 -10.13
CA ILE A 183 -1.52 2.96 -9.63
C ILE A 183 -0.87 3.92 -10.64
N ASN A 184 0.14 3.47 -11.38
CA ASN A 184 0.79 4.27 -12.44
C ASN A 184 0.07 4.20 -13.80
N SER A 185 -1.01 3.41 -13.92
CA SER A 185 -1.76 3.29 -15.18
C SER A 185 -2.49 4.60 -15.54
N THR A 186 -2.74 4.80 -16.83
CA THR A 186 -3.49 5.95 -17.34
C THR A 186 -4.90 6.03 -16.73
N TYR A 187 -5.54 4.88 -16.53
CA TYR A 187 -6.84 4.78 -15.88
C TYR A 187 -6.78 5.34 -14.45
N PHE A 188 -5.88 4.82 -13.60
CA PHE A 188 -5.82 5.23 -12.21
C PHE A 188 -5.43 6.70 -12.06
N GLN A 189 -4.46 7.15 -12.85
CA GLN A 189 -4.01 8.56 -12.85
C GLN A 189 -5.12 9.51 -13.30
N SER A 190 -5.95 9.12 -14.28
CA SER A 190 -7.10 9.90 -14.71
C SER A 190 -8.18 9.92 -13.64
N THR A 191 -8.45 8.79 -12.98
CA THR A 191 -9.39 8.69 -11.86
C THR A 191 -8.96 9.59 -10.69
N ILE A 192 -7.69 9.59 -10.30
CA ILE A 192 -7.18 10.49 -9.24
C ILE A 192 -7.40 11.95 -9.61
N LYS A 193 -7.06 12.34 -10.84
CA LYS A 193 -7.19 13.73 -11.29
C LYS A 193 -8.66 14.17 -11.32
N ALA A 194 -9.55 13.32 -11.82
CA ALA A 194 -10.98 13.59 -11.90
C ALA A 194 -11.65 13.71 -10.51
N ASN A 195 -11.16 12.94 -9.52
CA ASN A 195 -11.67 12.97 -8.15
C ASN A 195 -10.93 13.98 -7.25
N SER A 196 -9.94 14.69 -7.78
CA SER A 196 -9.23 15.74 -7.03
C SER A 196 -10.08 17.00 -6.97
N THR A 197 -10.09 17.65 -5.82
CA THR A 197 -10.82 18.89 -5.56
C THR A 197 -9.85 20.03 -5.28
N GLY A 198 -10.31 21.28 -5.39
CA GLY A 198 -9.49 22.47 -5.13
C GLY A 198 -8.79 23.00 -6.37
N THR A 199 -9.05 24.26 -6.71
CA THR A 199 -8.52 24.91 -7.93
C THR A 199 -7.03 25.28 -7.81
N ALA A 200 -6.59 25.72 -6.62
CA ALA A 200 -5.21 26.14 -6.39
C ALA A 200 -4.30 25.01 -5.87
N THR A 201 -4.86 24.00 -5.19
CA THR A 201 -4.10 22.88 -4.63
C THR A 201 -4.97 21.62 -4.74
N PRO A 202 -4.73 20.76 -5.73
CA PRO A 202 -5.55 19.57 -5.92
C PRO A 202 -5.37 18.62 -4.74
N ILE A 203 -6.49 18.10 -4.24
CA ILE A 203 -6.53 17.15 -3.13
C ILE A 203 -7.53 16.02 -3.40
N ILE A 204 -7.07 14.79 -3.20
CA ILE A 204 -7.93 13.62 -3.04
C ILE A 204 -7.91 13.18 -1.58
N ASN A 205 -9.08 13.15 -0.94
CA ASN A 205 -9.16 12.70 0.44
C ASN A 205 -9.01 11.17 0.53
N LYS A 206 -8.65 10.67 1.71
CA LYS A 206 -8.43 9.24 1.97
C LYS A 206 -9.63 8.37 1.63
N ASN A 207 -10.85 8.82 1.93
CA ASN A 207 -12.07 8.03 1.69
C ASN A 207 -12.33 7.83 0.20
N LEU A 208 -12.15 8.87 -0.62
CA LEU A 208 -12.25 8.76 -2.09
C LEU A 208 -11.14 7.89 -2.66
N PHE A 209 -9.91 8.04 -2.14
CA PHE A 209 -8.78 7.21 -2.54
C PHE A 209 -9.04 5.71 -2.26
N GLU A 210 -9.63 5.38 -1.09
CA GLU A 210 -10.04 4.00 -0.75
C GLU A 210 -11.12 3.45 -1.68
N GLN A 211 -11.96 4.31 -2.26
CA GLN A 211 -13.09 3.91 -3.11
C GLN A 211 -12.71 3.70 -4.58
N ILE A 212 -11.47 4.06 -4.99
CA ILE A 212 -11.03 3.85 -6.37
C ILE A 212 -11.13 2.36 -6.71
N LEU A 213 -11.81 2.08 -7.82
CA LEU A 213 -11.98 0.72 -8.33
C LEU A 213 -10.71 0.22 -9.02
N ILE A 214 -10.38 -1.05 -8.77
CA ILE A 214 -9.23 -1.75 -9.33
C ILE A 214 -9.71 -3.09 -9.89
N PRO A 215 -9.32 -3.44 -11.13
CA PRO A 215 -9.58 -4.74 -11.70
C PRO A 215 -8.51 -5.69 -11.17
N LEU A 216 -8.92 -6.65 -10.33
CA LEU A 216 -8.02 -7.57 -9.65
C LEU A 216 -8.05 -8.95 -10.35
N PRO A 217 -6.93 -9.43 -10.91
CA PRO A 217 -6.81 -10.78 -11.44
C PRO A 217 -6.74 -11.83 -10.32
N PRO A 218 -6.96 -13.12 -10.62
CA PRO A 218 -6.56 -14.23 -9.75
C PRO A 218 -5.06 -14.20 -9.46
N LEU A 219 -4.64 -14.65 -8.28
CA LEU A 219 -3.25 -14.53 -7.80
C LEU A 219 -2.21 -15.06 -8.81
N GLN A 220 -2.46 -16.20 -9.44
CA GLN A 220 -1.55 -16.78 -10.44
C GLN A 220 -1.41 -15.88 -11.69
N GLU A 221 -2.50 -15.23 -12.11
CA GLU A 221 -2.44 -14.25 -13.20
C GLU A 221 -1.71 -12.97 -12.76
N GLN A 222 -1.83 -12.55 -11.49
CA GLN A 222 -1.08 -11.41 -10.97
C GLN A 222 0.43 -11.63 -11.10
N GLU A 223 0.93 -12.78 -10.66
CA GLU A 223 2.35 -13.15 -10.77
C GLU A 223 2.82 -13.18 -12.24
N TYR A 224 2.01 -13.75 -13.14
CA TYR A 224 2.33 -13.82 -14.56
C TYR A 224 2.40 -12.42 -15.20
N ILE A 225 1.46 -11.54 -14.87
CA ILE A 225 1.45 -10.16 -15.36
C ILE A 225 2.71 -9.42 -14.90
N VAL A 226 3.07 -9.56 -13.63
CA VAL A 226 4.25 -8.92 -13.05
C VAL A 226 5.52 -9.38 -13.76
N GLN A 227 5.73 -10.68 -13.91
CA GLN A 227 6.88 -11.23 -14.63
C GLN A 227 6.97 -10.71 -16.07
N THR A 228 5.83 -10.60 -16.75
CA THR A 228 5.76 -10.07 -18.11
C THR A 228 6.15 -8.59 -18.14
N LEU A 229 5.61 -7.79 -17.22
CA LEU A 229 5.91 -6.35 -17.11
C LEU A 229 7.38 -6.12 -16.78
N ASP A 230 7.94 -6.85 -15.82
CA ASP A 230 9.35 -6.77 -15.45
C ASP A 230 10.28 -7.08 -16.63
N THR A 231 9.93 -8.11 -17.40
CA THR A 231 10.66 -8.47 -18.63
C THR A 231 10.64 -7.32 -19.63
N LEU A 232 9.47 -6.74 -19.88
CA LEU A 232 9.30 -5.62 -20.82
C LEU A 232 10.03 -4.36 -20.35
N PHE A 233 9.97 -4.01 -19.07
CA PHE A 233 10.69 -2.87 -18.52
C PHE A 233 12.21 -3.06 -18.55
N THR A 234 12.69 -4.28 -18.33
CA THR A 234 14.10 -4.63 -18.45
C THR A 234 14.58 -4.48 -19.89
N LEU A 235 13.85 -5.02 -20.86
CA LEU A 235 14.15 -4.86 -22.29
C LEU A 235 14.14 -3.39 -22.71
N LYS A 236 13.15 -2.61 -22.26
CA LYS A 236 13.07 -1.17 -22.53
C LYS A 236 14.30 -0.40 -22.04
N LYS A 237 14.85 -0.76 -20.86
CA LYS A 237 16.09 -0.14 -20.35
C LYS A 237 17.27 -0.45 -21.26
N GLY A 238 17.39 -1.67 -21.76
CA GLY A 238 18.44 -2.08 -22.69
C GLY A 238 18.36 -1.46 -24.09
N LEU A 239 17.17 -0.97 -24.51
CA LEU A 239 16.95 -0.28 -25.78
C LEU A 239 17.32 1.22 -25.75
N ARG A 240 17.63 1.79 -24.59
CA ARG A 240 18.18 3.15 -24.52
C ARG A 240 19.61 3.12 -25.06
N ILE A 241 19.76 3.43 -26.34
CA ILE A 241 21.05 3.81 -26.93
C ILE A 241 21.41 5.15 -26.29
N GLU A 242 22.52 5.20 -25.55
CA GLU A 242 23.07 6.41 -24.93
C GLU A 242 23.41 7.50 -25.96
#